data_AF-A0A7L4R2W2-F1
#
_entry.id   AF-A0A7L4R2W2-F1
#
_cell.length_a   1.000
_cell.length_b   1.000
_cell.length_c   1.000
_cell.angle_alpha   90.00
_cell.angle_beta   90.00
_cell.angle_gamma   90.00
#
_symmetry.space_group_name_H-M   'P 1'
#
loop_
_entity.id
_entity.type
_entity.pdbx_description
1 polymer ?
#
loop_
_entity_poly.entity_id
_entity_poly.type
_entity_poly.pdbx_seq_one_letter_code
_entity_poly.pdbx_strand_id
1 'polypeptide(L)'
;MSLIDEFLEPLAHGVWEVIVPKQSVPGPLDPEWQISGINIPSPGTIASFRKGRYHAHETKTEWRVHLDNHDPKNHPILHLIDDAPLLLMIGDTFITLVSGARITTGDQKMILEGQERAWQEMTLIGLALILIGLFIITNPYLFFRGIIHLAIPLLTIAIGLVTVHKGVKIYPPQIRSGSLLALGVCIVAIGIIAFSMPLAGWITLITGTLAVWMFASAIILLWRARGGRTAIPEGFSSRIAIALVSLLLVVLIFLNPIGILVLLVTIIGWIAFFPGLVLVVNGIRLKKRMAR
;
A
#
# COMPACT_ATOMS: atom_id res chain seq x y z
N MET A 1 -19.85 -11.11 32.84
CA MET A 1 -18.70 -11.51 32.00
C MET A 1 -19.28 -12.13 30.75
N SER A 2 -18.88 -11.64 29.59
CA SER A 2 -19.34 -12.22 28.32
C SER A 2 -18.51 -13.47 27.98
N LEU A 3 -19.10 -14.43 27.28
CA LEU A 3 -18.39 -15.63 26.80
C LEU A 3 -17.19 -15.27 25.92
N ILE A 4 -17.24 -14.17 25.15
CA ILE A 4 -16.11 -13.79 24.29
C ILE A 4 -14.92 -13.29 25.12
N ASP A 5 -15.16 -12.57 26.22
CA ASP A 5 -14.10 -11.99 27.07
C ASP A 5 -13.22 -13.09 27.69
N GLU A 6 -13.77 -14.28 27.94
CA GLU A 6 -13.06 -15.45 28.47
C GLU A 6 -11.95 -15.96 27.53
N PHE A 7 -12.08 -15.69 26.23
CA PHE A 7 -11.07 -16.08 25.24
C PHE A 7 -10.00 -15.01 25.01
N LEU A 8 -10.09 -13.83 25.63
CA LEU A 8 -9.23 -12.68 25.29
C LEU A 8 -7.95 -12.59 26.12
N GLU A 9 -7.78 -13.44 27.13
CA GLU A 9 -6.55 -13.51 27.94
C GLU A 9 -5.26 -13.59 27.10
N PRO A 10 -5.18 -14.33 25.98
CA PRO A 10 -3.97 -14.35 25.16
C PRO A 10 -3.59 -12.99 24.59
N LEU A 11 -4.55 -12.07 24.35
CA LEU A 11 -4.26 -10.72 23.87
C LEU A 11 -3.48 -9.90 24.91
N ALA A 12 -3.70 -10.15 26.20
CA ALA A 12 -2.94 -9.51 27.29
C ALA A 12 -1.48 -9.99 27.32
N HIS A 13 -1.23 -11.22 26.84
CA HIS A 13 0.08 -11.84 26.71
C HIS A 13 0.75 -11.58 25.35
N GLY A 14 0.25 -10.61 24.59
CA GLY A 14 0.90 -10.18 23.35
C GLY A 14 0.50 -10.95 22.10
N VAL A 15 -0.48 -11.86 22.17
CA VAL A 15 -1.10 -12.43 20.96
C VAL A 15 -1.76 -11.30 20.17
N TRP A 16 -1.52 -11.27 18.86
CA TRP A 16 -2.00 -10.20 17.98
C TRP A 16 -3.52 -10.24 17.79
N GLU A 17 -4.06 -11.43 17.49
CA GLU A 17 -5.46 -11.68 17.22
C GLU A 17 -5.84 -13.05 17.79
N VAL A 18 -6.99 -13.13 18.46
CA VAL A 18 -7.62 -14.36 18.91
C VAL A 18 -8.79 -14.68 17.99
N ILE A 19 -8.85 -15.91 17.53
CA ILE A 19 -9.95 -16.42 16.72
C ILE A 19 -10.83 -17.30 17.61
N VAL A 20 -12.09 -16.91 17.78
CA VAL A 20 -13.07 -17.61 18.59
C VAL A 20 -14.17 -18.17 17.68
N PRO A 21 -14.41 -19.49 17.64
CA PRO A 21 -15.51 -20.04 16.88
C PRO A 21 -16.86 -19.44 17.30
N LYS A 22 -17.73 -19.12 16.34
CA LYS A 22 -19.00 -18.46 16.63
C LYS A 22 -19.92 -19.32 17.52
N GLN A 23 -19.77 -20.64 17.42
CA GLN A 23 -20.47 -21.61 18.26
C GLN A 23 -20.09 -21.50 19.74
N SER A 24 -18.89 -21.01 20.05
CA SER A 24 -18.38 -20.82 21.41
C SER A 24 -18.89 -19.52 22.07
N VAL A 25 -19.51 -18.62 21.31
CA VAL A 25 -20.12 -17.38 21.80
C VAL A 25 -21.60 -17.36 21.36
N PRO A 26 -22.47 -18.20 21.97
CA PRO A 26 -23.89 -18.23 21.65
C PRO A 26 -24.59 -16.96 22.16
N GLY A 27 -25.07 -16.13 21.23
CA GLY A 27 -25.90 -14.96 21.54
C GLY A 27 -25.26 -13.61 21.21
N PRO A 28 -25.97 -12.50 21.46
CA PRO A 28 -25.43 -11.16 21.26
C PRO A 28 -24.29 -10.88 22.23
N LEU A 29 -23.34 -10.05 21.79
CA LEU A 29 -22.30 -9.55 22.68
C LEU A 29 -22.88 -8.68 23.79
N ASP A 30 -22.14 -8.58 24.88
CA ASP A 30 -22.48 -7.72 26.02
C ASP A 30 -22.65 -6.24 25.56
N PRO A 31 -23.59 -5.46 26.14
CA PRO A 31 -23.82 -4.06 25.80
C PRO A 31 -22.57 -3.15 25.84
N GLU A 32 -21.52 -3.53 26.58
CA GLU A 32 -20.24 -2.82 26.57
C GLU A 32 -19.53 -2.88 25.21
N TRP A 33 -19.81 -3.91 24.40
CA TRP A 33 -19.36 -4.03 23.02
C TRP A 33 -20.23 -3.21 22.08
N GLN A 34 -19.70 -2.07 21.63
CA GLN A 34 -20.40 -1.14 20.76
C GLN A 34 -20.08 -1.41 19.30
N ILE A 35 -21.08 -1.31 18.42
CA ILE A 35 -20.88 -1.45 16.97
C ILE A 35 -19.94 -0.33 16.48
N SER A 36 -18.90 -0.70 15.74
CA SER A 36 -17.99 0.23 15.09
C SER A 36 -18.63 0.75 13.80
N GLY A 37 -18.80 2.07 13.67
CA GLY A 37 -19.35 2.69 12.46
C GLY A 37 -18.41 2.63 11.25
N ILE A 38 -17.12 2.34 11.47
CA ILE A 38 -16.13 2.12 10.44
C ILE A 38 -15.78 0.64 10.43
N ASN A 39 -16.20 -0.06 9.37
CA ASN A 39 -15.87 -1.45 9.13
C ASN A 39 -14.52 -1.49 8.38
N ILE A 40 -13.42 -1.71 9.10
CA ILE A 40 -12.12 -1.95 8.45
C ILE A 40 -12.19 -3.32 7.77
N PRO A 41 -11.81 -3.45 6.49
CA PRO A 41 -12.18 -4.61 5.66
C PRO A 41 -11.25 -5.80 5.94
N SER A 42 -11.50 -6.51 7.02
CA SER A 42 -11.02 -7.88 7.16
C SER A 42 -11.88 -8.78 6.24
N PRO A 43 -11.30 -9.66 5.41
CA PRO A 43 -12.06 -10.48 4.47
C PRO A 43 -13.15 -11.31 5.17
N GLY A 44 -14.41 -11.15 4.76
CA GLY A 44 -15.53 -11.91 5.31
C GLY A 44 -16.16 -11.33 6.60
N THR A 45 -15.76 -10.13 7.03
CA THR A 45 -16.38 -9.43 8.16
C THR A 45 -17.78 -8.94 7.83
N ILE A 46 -18.74 -9.30 8.70
CA ILE A 46 -20.16 -8.92 8.64
C ILE A 46 -20.38 -7.65 9.47
N ALA A 47 -19.78 -7.59 10.65
CA ALA A 47 -19.87 -6.45 11.56
C ALA A 47 -18.57 -6.34 12.38
N SER A 48 -18.32 -5.14 12.90
CA SER A 48 -17.20 -4.88 13.82
C SER A 48 -17.73 -4.25 15.11
N PHE A 49 -17.14 -4.65 16.23
CA PHE A 49 -17.52 -4.25 17.58
C PHE A 49 -16.28 -3.79 18.36
N ARG A 50 -16.47 -2.85 19.29
CA ARG A 50 -15.40 -2.26 20.09
C ARG A 50 -15.76 -2.23 21.56
N LYS A 51 -14.79 -2.57 22.41
CA LYS A 51 -14.85 -2.45 23.86
C LYS A 51 -13.52 -1.91 24.36
N GLY A 52 -13.45 -0.59 24.55
CA GLY A 52 -12.19 0.11 24.85
C GLY A 52 -11.15 -0.13 23.75
N ARG A 53 -10.04 -0.77 24.09
CA ARG A 53 -8.97 -1.17 23.16
C ARG A 53 -9.24 -2.47 22.39
N TYR A 54 -10.24 -3.25 22.79
CA TYR A 54 -10.57 -4.48 22.07
C TYR A 54 -11.38 -4.16 20.82
N HIS A 55 -11.01 -4.81 19.72
CA HIS A 55 -11.71 -4.70 18.45
C HIS A 55 -12.01 -6.09 17.92
N ALA A 56 -13.30 -6.39 17.80
CA ALA A 56 -13.82 -7.68 17.39
C ALA A 56 -14.45 -7.56 16.00
N HIS A 57 -14.03 -8.43 15.09
CA HIS A 57 -14.63 -8.62 13.78
C HIS A 57 -15.49 -9.87 13.81
N GLU A 58 -16.78 -9.71 13.55
CA GLU A 58 -17.70 -10.80 13.36
C GLU A 58 -17.63 -11.31 11.92
N THR A 59 -17.46 -12.61 11.73
CA THR A 59 -17.59 -13.27 10.43
C THR A 59 -18.77 -14.27 10.45
N LYS A 60 -18.94 -15.02 9.36
CA LYS A 60 -19.96 -16.09 9.30
C LYS A 60 -19.69 -17.21 10.31
N THR A 61 -18.43 -17.57 10.53
CA THR A 61 -18.03 -18.78 11.27
C THR A 61 -17.30 -18.50 12.57
N GLU A 62 -16.70 -17.33 12.72
CA GLU A 62 -15.79 -17.00 13.82
C GLU A 62 -15.82 -15.51 14.17
N TRP A 63 -15.39 -15.22 15.40
CA TRP A 63 -15.01 -13.90 15.87
C TRP A 63 -13.49 -13.75 15.82
N ARG A 64 -13.02 -12.63 15.31
CA ARG A 64 -11.59 -12.29 15.30
C ARG A 64 -11.39 -11.08 16.17
N VAL A 65 -10.72 -11.23 17.30
CA VAL A 65 -10.56 -10.15 18.26
C VAL A 65 -9.09 -9.80 18.36
N HIS A 66 -8.76 -8.53 18.15
CA HIS A 66 -7.43 -7.99 18.40
C HIS A 66 -7.49 -6.84 19.38
N LEU A 67 -6.31 -6.46 19.89
CA LEU A 67 -6.16 -5.39 20.86
C LEU A 67 -5.43 -4.21 20.21
N ASP A 68 -6.17 -3.13 19.96
CA ASP A 68 -5.65 -1.85 19.50
C ASP A 68 -4.70 -1.28 20.55
N ASN A 69 -3.66 -0.54 20.12
CA ASN A 69 -2.77 0.16 21.04
C ASN A 69 -3.51 1.31 21.75
N HIS A 70 -4.38 1.99 21.02
CA HIS A 70 -5.10 3.16 21.48
C HIS A 70 -6.60 2.94 21.38
N ASP A 71 -7.32 3.32 22.43
CA ASP A 71 -8.78 3.41 22.35
C ASP A 71 -9.13 4.59 21.43
N PRO A 72 -9.80 4.38 20.28
CA PRO A 72 -10.13 5.46 19.35
C PRO A 72 -11.06 6.52 19.95
N LYS A 73 -11.83 6.20 21.01
CA LYS A 73 -12.66 7.19 21.69
C LYS A 73 -11.83 8.23 22.43
N ASN A 74 -10.70 7.79 23.00
CA ASN A 74 -9.84 8.63 23.81
C ASN A 74 -8.68 9.22 23.00
N HIS A 75 -8.20 8.47 21.99
CA HIS A 75 -7.03 8.83 21.18
C HIS A 75 -7.23 8.54 19.69
N PRO A 76 -8.16 9.23 19.00
CA PRO A 76 -8.53 8.92 17.61
C PRO A 76 -7.38 9.10 16.62
N ILE A 77 -6.51 10.10 16.83
CA ILE A 77 -5.36 10.35 15.94
C ILE A 77 -4.28 9.29 16.12
N LEU A 78 -3.95 8.92 17.37
CA LEU A 78 -2.97 7.87 17.64
C LEU A 78 -3.47 6.51 17.18
N HIS A 79 -4.78 6.24 17.35
CA HIS A 79 -5.42 5.06 16.74
C HIS A 79 -5.25 5.07 15.22
N LEU A 80 -5.44 6.22 14.55
CA LEU A 80 -5.26 6.27 13.09
C LEU A 80 -3.81 6.03 12.62
N ILE A 81 -2.83 6.46 13.40
CA ILE A 81 -1.41 6.35 13.05
C ILE A 81 -0.85 4.96 13.39
N ASP A 82 -1.20 4.46 14.58
CA ASP A 82 -0.62 3.24 15.14
C ASP A 82 -1.48 1.99 14.88
N ASP A 83 -2.80 2.15 14.72
CA ASP A 83 -3.77 1.06 14.65
C ASP A 83 -4.60 1.06 13.34
N ALA A 84 -4.63 2.16 12.56
CA ALA A 84 -5.40 2.22 11.31
C ALA A 84 -4.59 1.91 10.05
N PRO A 85 -5.21 1.27 9.05
CA PRO A 85 -4.50 0.36 8.18
C PRO A 85 -4.28 0.91 6.77
N LEU A 86 -4.35 2.20 6.48
CA LEU A 86 -4.10 2.62 5.09
C LEU A 86 -2.62 2.43 4.69
N LEU A 87 -1.69 2.59 5.65
CA LEU A 87 -0.26 2.25 5.52
C LEU A 87 0.01 0.77 5.80
N LEU A 88 -0.66 0.17 6.80
CA LEU A 88 -0.53 -1.25 7.09
C LEU A 88 -1.19 -2.14 6.04
N MET A 89 -2.18 -1.71 5.26
CA MET A 89 -2.80 -2.50 4.20
C MET A 89 -1.87 -2.63 3.00
N ILE A 90 -0.97 -1.67 2.76
CA ILE A 90 0.14 -1.82 1.81
C ILE A 90 1.14 -2.85 2.35
N GLY A 91 1.45 -2.78 3.65
CA GLY A 91 2.31 -3.74 4.37
C GLY A 91 1.73 -5.15 4.43
N ASP A 92 0.45 -5.31 4.75
CA ASP A 92 -0.31 -6.55 4.80
C ASP A 92 -0.54 -7.10 3.41
N THR A 93 -0.69 -6.28 2.37
CA THR A 93 -0.69 -6.81 1.00
C THR A 93 0.68 -7.39 0.67
N PHE A 94 1.77 -6.74 1.09
CA PHE A 94 3.13 -7.24 0.89
C PHE A 94 3.45 -8.47 1.74
N ILE A 95 3.05 -8.47 3.02
CA ILE A 95 3.19 -9.60 3.95
C ILE A 95 2.28 -10.72 3.49
N THR A 96 1.02 -10.50 3.11
CA THR A 96 0.16 -11.57 2.57
C THR A 96 0.69 -12.15 1.24
N LEU A 97 1.41 -11.34 0.43
CA LEU A 97 2.12 -11.80 -0.77
C LEU A 97 3.41 -12.58 -0.46
N VAL A 98 4.06 -12.33 0.68
CA VAL A 98 5.35 -12.94 1.09
C VAL A 98 5.16 -14.10 2.08
N SER A 99 4.20 -14.00 2.99
CA SER A 99 3.79 -14.97 3.99
C SER A 99 2.53 -15.70 3.50
N GLY A 100 2.75 -16.65 2.58
CA GLY A 100 1.78 -17.70 2.34
C GLY A 100 1.71 -18.63 3.55
N ALA A 101 0.95 -18.27 4.59
CA ALA A 101 0.35 -19.18 5.57
C ALA A 101 -0.36 -18.38 6.67
N ARG A 102 -1.68 -18.20 6.54
CA ARG A 102 -2.54 -18.05 7.73
C ARG A 102 -2.50 -19.39 8.46
N ILE A 103 -1.68 -19.48 9.51
CA ILE A 103 -1.63 -20.66 10.37
C ILE A 103 -2.80 -20.57 11.35
N THR A 104 -3.88 -21.26 11.01
CA THR A 104 -5.02 -21.55 11.88
C THR A 104 -4.71 -22.78 12.72
N THR A 105 -3.86 -22.67 13.73
CA THR A 105 -3.73 -23.72 14.74
C THR A 105 -3.33 -23.11 16.07
N GLY A 106 -4.06 -23.47 17.14
CA GLY A 106 -3.83 -23.03 18.53
C GLY A 106 -2.54 -23.58 19.17
N ASP A 107 -1.49 -23.82 18.37
CA ASP A 107 -0.17 -24.20 18.86
C ASP A 107 0.65 -22.93 19.12
N GLN A 108 0.77 -22.59 20.40
CA GLN A 108 1.48 -21.42 20.90
C GLN A 108 2.93 -21.35 20.37
N LYS A 109 3.61 -22.48 20.14
CA LYS A 109 5.00 -22.49 19.69
C LYS A 109 5.12 -22.05 18.23
N MET A 110 4.23 -22.53 17.36
CA MET A 110 4.18 -22.11 15.96
C MET A 110 3.79 -20.64 15.81
N ILE A 111 2.92 -20.14 16.70
CA ILE A 111 2.55 -18.72 16.74
C ILE A 111 3.77 -17.86 17.11
N LEU A 112 4.57 -18.28 18.09
CA LEU A 112 5.78 -17.57 18.51
C LEU A 112 6.87 -17.55 17.41
N GLU A 113 7.09 -18.66 16.70
CA GLU A 113 8.03 -18.72 15.58
C GLU A 113 7.59 -17.81 14.41
N GLY A 114 6.30 -17.79 14.10
CA GLY A 114 5.72 -16.89 13.10
C GLY A 114 5.86 -15.41 13.48
N GLN A 115 5.65 -15.08 14.75
CA GLN A 115 5.85 -13.73 15.29
C GLN A 115 7.32 -13.32 15.31
N GLU A 116 8.24 -14.26 15.59
CA GLU A 116 9.68 -14.01 15.55
C GLU A 116 10.12 -13.58 14.14
N ARG A 117 9.68 -14.33 13.14
CA ARG A 117 9.95 -14.01 11.74
C ARG A 117 9.29 -12.70 11.33
N ALA A 118 8.05 -12.46 11.74
CA ALA A 118 7.30 -11.25 11.39
C ALA A 118 7.97 -9.98 11.92
N TRP A 119 8.46 -9.94 13.17
CA TRP A 119 9.11 -8.74 13.67
C TRP A 119 10.45 -8.47 12.97
N GLN A 120 11.20 -9.52 12.61
CA GLN A 120 12.44 -9.40 11.86
C GLN A 120 12.19 -8.86 10.44
N GLU A 121 11.21 -9.42 9.74
CA GLU A 121 10.81 -8.98 8.39
C GLU A 121 10.31 -7.53 8.40
N MET A 122 9.41 -7.17 9.33
CA MET A 122 8.94 -5.80 9.50
C MET A 122 10.09 -4.83 9.76
N THR A 123 11.01 -5.18 10.66
CA THR A 123 12.15 -4.31 10.99
C THR A 123 13.11 -4.16 9.81
N LEU A 124 13.44 -5.26 9.12
CA LEU A 124 14.39 -5.25 8.01
C LEU A 124 13.82 -4.51 6.79
N ILE A 125 12.58 -4.81 6.40
CA ILE A 125 11.88 -4.11 5.32
C ILE A 125 11.70 -2.64 5.69
N GLY A 126 11.33 -2.36 6.94
CA GLY A 126 11.19 -0.99 7.43
C GLY A 126 12.47 -0.18 7.34
N LEU A 127 13.61 -0.75 7.77
CA LEU A 127 14.94 -0.13 7.63
C LEU A 127 15.31 0.09 6.16
N ALA A 128 15.06 -0.89 5.29
CA ALA A 128 15.32 -0.74 3.86
C ALA A 128 14.50 0.41 3.25
N LEU A 129 13.21 0.50 3.58
CA LEU A 129 12.33 1.58 3.13
C LEU A 129 12.75 2.95 3.66
N ILE A 130 13.21 3.04 4.92
CA ILE A 130 13.76 4.28 5.48
C ILE A 130 15.00 4.71 4.68
N LEU A 131 15.95 3.79 4.45
CA LEU A 131 17.18 4.10 3.71
C LEU A 131 16.88 4.52 2.26
N ILE A 132 15.99 3.80 1.58
CA ILE A 132 15.53 4.15 0.23
C ILE A 132 14.83 5.51 0.25
N GLY A 133 13.90 5.73 1.18
CA GLY A 133 13.18 6.99 1.31
C GLY A 133 14.11 8.18 1.56
N LEU A 134 15.08 8.04 2.48
CA LEU A 134 16.10 9.05 2.75
C LEU A 134 16.97 9.32 1.51
N PHE A 135 17.39 8.28 0.79
CA PHE A 135 18.14 8.45 -0.46
C PHE A 135 17.33 9.24 -1.49
N ILE A 136 16.04 8.92 -1.67
CA ILE A 136 15.15 9.63 -2.60
C ILE A 136 14.95 11.09 -2.17
N ILE A 137 14.71 11.36 -0.88
CA ILE A 137 14.48 12.71 -0.36
C ILE A 137 15.72 13.59 -0.53
N THR A 138 16.90 13.03 -0.25
CA THR A 138 18.17 13.76 -0.33
C THR A 138 18.70 13.89 -1.76
N ASN A 139 18.39 12.94 -2.63
CA ASN A 139 18.90 12.87 -4.00
C ASN A 139 17.80 12.60 -5.05
N PRO A 140 16.70 13.38 -5.08
CA PRO A 140 15.52 13.07 -5.91
C PRO A 140 15.85 13.08 -7.40
N TYR A 141 16.66 14.04 -7.85
CA TYR A 141 17.08 14.14 -9.25
C TYR A 141 17.96 12.97 -9.68
N LEU A 142 18.91 12.55 -8.83
CA LEU A 142 19.78 11.41 -9.11
C LEU A 142 18.99 10.11 -9.16
N PHE A 143 18.07 9.91 -8.21
CA PHE A 143 17.18 8.74 -8.18
C PHE A 143 16.33 8.67 -9.45
N PHE A 144 15.69 9.78 -9.83
CA PHE A 144 14.92 9.84 -11.06
C PHE A 144 15.76 9.52 -12.30
N ARG A 145 16.96 10.13 -12.42
CA ARG A 145 17.89 9.87 -13.52
C ARG A 145 18.25 8.37 -13.60
N GLY A 146 18.53 7.74 -12.46
CA GLY A 146 18.80 6.31 -12.36
C GLY A 146 17.62 5.47 -12.86
N ILE A 147 16.39 5.82 -12.49
CA ILE A 147 15.20 5.11 -12.97
C ILE A 147 15.10 5.16 -14.49
N ILE A 148 15.14 6.36 -15.08
CA ILE A 148 14.82 6.51 -16.51
C ILE A 148 15.97 6.09 -17.44
N HIS A 149 17.23 6.23 -17.02
CA HIS A 149 18.38 5.89 -17.86
C HIS A 149 18.94 4.49 -17.58
N LEU A 150 18.53 3.84 -16.49
CA LEU A 150 19.03 2.50 -16.16
C LEU A 150 17.88 1.52 -15.92
N ALA A 151 17.03 1.78 -14.92
CA ALA A 151 16.01 0.81 -14.51
C ALA A 151 14.97 0.54 -15.62
N ILE A 152 14.36 1.57 -16.19
CA ILE A 152 13.35 1.45 -17.26
C ILE A 152 13.91 0.76 -18.51
N PRO A 153 15.08 1.18 -19.07
CA PRO A 153 15.70 0.50 -20.20
C PRO A 153 15.96 -0.98 -19.94
N LEU A 154 16.57 -1.32 -18.80
CA LEU A 154 16.89 -2.70 -18.44
C LEU A 154 15.63 -3.55 -18.26
N LEU A 155 14.61 -3.02 -17.57
CA LEU A 155 13.33 -3.71 -17.40
C LEU A 155 12.64 -3.96 -18.75
N THR A 156 12.69 -2.97 -19.65
CA THR A 156 12.13 -3.09 -21.00
C THR A 156 12.86 -4.17 -21.78
N ILE A 157 14.20 -4.21 -21.75
CA ILE A 157 14.98 -5.28 -22.37
C ILE A 157 14.63 -6.63 -21.77
N ALA A 158 14.54 -6.76 -20.44
CA ALA A 158 14.19 -8.00 -19.78
C ALA A 158 12.80 -8.52 -20.21
N ILE A 159 11.79 -7.64 -20.28
CA ILE A 159 10.45 -7.98 -20.78
C ILE A 159 10.51 -8.43 -22.25
N GLY A 160 11.30 -7.73 -23.07
CA GLY A 160 11.52 -8.08 -24.46
C GLY A 160 12.14 -9.47 -24.62
N LEU A 161 13.18 -9.79 -23.84
CA LEU A 161 13.83 -11.10 -23.82
C LEU A 161 12.89 -12.22 -23.38
N VAL A 162 12.08 -11.99 -22.35
CA VAL A 162 11.06 -12.97 -21.91
C VAL A 162 10.03 -13.20 -23.02
N THR A 163 9.62 -12.15 -23.74
CA THR A 163 8.69 -12.25 -24.87
C THR A 163 9.30 -13.02 -26.04
N VAL A 164 10.57 -12.75 -26.39
CA VAL A 164 11.33 -13.51 -27.40
C VAL A 164 11.41 -14.99 -27.01
N HIS A 165 11.76 -15.27 -25.76
CA HIS A 165 11.85 -16.64 -25.26
C HIS A 165 10.52 -17.40 -25.39
N LYS A 166 9.38 -16.74 -25.16
CA LYS A 166 8.05 -17.35 -25.38
C LYS A 166 7.72 -17.58 -26.86
N GLY A 167 8.30 -16.78 -27.77
CA GLY A 167 8.12 -16.88 -29.21
C GLY A 167 8.93 -17.99 -29.88
N VAL A 168 9.94 -18.53 -29.21
CA VAL A 168 10.89 -19.51 -29.76
C VAL A 168 10.94 -20.78 -28.90
N LYS A 169 10.88 -21.95 -29.53
CA LYS A 169 11.22 -23.21 -28.89
C LYS A 169 12.74 -23.39 -29.03
N ILE A 170 13.46 -23.48 -27.92
CA ILE A 170 14.93 -23.60 -27.93
C ILE A 170 15.37 -24.98 -28.45
N TYR A 171 14.63 -26.04 -28.09
CA TYR A 171 14.92 -27.38 -28.56
C TYR A 171 13.66 -28.23 -28.82
N PRO A 172 13.51 -28.81 -30.04
CA PRO A 172 14.24 -28.44 -31.25
C PRO A 172 13.99 -26.95 -31.61
N PRO A 173 14.98 -26.26 -32.23
CA PRO A 173 14.85 -24.86 -32.59
C PRO A 173 13.71 -24.64 -33.57
N GLN A 174 12.64 -24.00 -33.11
CA GLN A 174 11.46 -23.73 -33.93
C GLN A 174 10.80 -22.42 -33.51
N ILE A 175 10.37 -21.61 -34.48
CA ILE A 175 9.55 -20.43 -34.21
C ILE A 175 8.16 -20.92 -33.81
N ARG A 176 7.77 -20.69 -32.55
CA ARG A 176 6.44 -21.02 -32.05
C ARG A 176 5.43 -19.95 -32.46
N SER A 177 5.85 -18.68 -32.42
CA SER A 177 5.03 -17.54 -32.80
C SER A 177 5.91 -16.42 -33.34
N GLY A 178 5.79 -16.16 -34.64
CA GLY A 178 6.51 -15.06 -35.30
C GLY A 178 6.10 -13.69 -34.77
N SER A 179 4.84 -13.51 -34.37
CA SER A 179 4.35 -12.24 -33.81
C SER A 179 4.94 -11.95 -32.44
N LEU A 180 5.04 -12.94 -31.55
CA LEU A 180 5.69 -12.78 -30.25
C LEU A 180 7.19 -12.54 -30.39
N LEU A 181 7.84 -13.26 -31.32
CA LEU A 181 9.25 -13.04 -31.62
C LEU A 181 9.48 -11.59 -32.09
N ALA A 182 8.72 -11.12 -33.08
CA ALA A 182 8.83 -9.76 -33.59
C ALA A 182 8.55 -8.70 -32.51
N LEU A 183 7.48 -8.88 -31.72
CA LEU A 183 7.15 -7.99 -30.61
C LEU A 183 8.29 -7.93 -29.58
N GLY A 184 8.82 -9.09 -29.18
CA GLY A 184 9.92 -9.17 -28.23
C GLY A 184 11.18 -8.46 -28.72
N VAL A 185 11.54 -8.65 -29.99
CA VAL A 185 12.67 -7.95 -30.63
C VAL A 185 12.43 -6.43 -30.66
N CYS A 186 11.23 -5.97 -31.03
CA CYS A 186 10.87 -4.55 -31.00
C CYS A 186 10.99 -3.96 -29.58
N ILE A 187 10.52 -4.67 -28.56
CA ILE A 187 10.64 -4.24 -27.16
C ILE A 187 12.10 -4.13 -26.74
N VAL A 188 12.94 -5.12 -27.07
CA VAL A 188 14.39 -5.05 -26.78
C VAL A 188 15.01 -3.83 -27.47
N ALA A 189 14.70 -3.60 -28.74
CA ALA A 189 15.21 -2.45 -29.48
C ALA A 189 14.78 -1.12 -28.83
N ILE A 190 13.51 -0.99 -28.39
CA ILE A 190 13.02 0.18 -27.66
C ILE A 190 13.81 0.38 -26.36
N GLY A 191 14.06 -0.69 -25.61
CA GLY A 191 14.86 -0.63 -24.39
C GLY A 191 16.31 -0.19 -24.63
N ILE A 192 16.92 -0.62 -25.73
CA ILE A 192 18.27 -0.16 -26.12
C ILE A 192 18.25 1.33 -26.50
N ILE A 193 17.28 1.76 -27.32
CA ILE A 193 17.14 3.16 -27.74
C ILE A 193 16.88 4.07 -26.54
N ALA A 194 16.14 3.59 -25.54
CA ALA A 194 15.82 4.34 -24.33
C ALA A 194 17.07 4.82 -23.56
N PHE A 195 18.20 4.10 -23.61
CA PHE A 195 19.48 4.57 -23.03
C PHE A 195 19.99 5.85 -23.68
N SER A 196 19.73 6.02 -24.97
CA SER A 196 20.23 7.15 -25.77
C SER A 196 19.32 8.37 -25.69
N MET A 197 18.11 8.24 -25.12
CA MET A 197 17.16 9.33 -25.02
C MET A 197 17.66 10.39 -24.02
N PRO A 198 17.77 11.67 -24.41
CA PRO A 198 18.22 12.72 -23.50
C PRO A 198 17.29 12.88 -22.30
N LEU A 199 17.88 13.19 -21.15
CA LEU A 199 17.15 13.43 -19.90
C LEU A 199 16.04 14.49 -20.06
N ALA A 200 16.31 15.57 -20.80
CA ALA A 200 15.32 16.60 -21.09
C ALA A 200 14.11 16.05 -21.87
N GLY A 201 14.33 15.08 -22.76
CA GLY A 201 13.26 14.40 -23.49
C GLY A 201 12.36 13.59 -22.55
N TRP A 202 12.97 12.84 -21.62
CA TRP A 202 12.22 12.09 -20.60
C TRP A 202 11.39 13.00 -19.70
N ILE A 203 12.00 14.07 -19.20
CA ILE A 203 11.32 15.07 -18.36
C ILE A 203 10.13 15.64 -19.12
N THR A 204 10.35 16.10 -20.36
CA THR A 204 9.29 16.68 -21.19
C THR A 204 8.15 15.70 -21.46
N LEU A 205 8.48 14.44 -21.77
CA LEU A 205 7.47 13.40 -22.01
C LEU A 205 6.61 13.15 -20.77
N ILE A 206 7.23 12.97 -19.60
CA ILE A 206 6.54 12.66 -18.35
C ILE A 206 5.73 13.86 -17.87
N THR A 207 6.34 15.04 -17.77
CA THR A 207 5.66 16.24 -17.27
C THR A 207 4.63 16.74 -18.27
N GLY A 208 4.86 16.59 -19.57
CA GLY A 208 3.88 16.91 -20.62
C GLY A 208 2.64 16.01 -20.54
N THR A 209 2.84 14.70 -20.38
CA THR A 209 1.73 13.75 -20.18
C THR A 209 0.94 14.09 -18.92
N LEU A 210 1.63 14.38 -17.82
CA LEU A 210 1.01 14.80 -16.56
C LEU A 210 0.22 16.10 -16.72
N ALA A 211 0.78 17.10 -17.41
CA ALA A 211 0.12 18.38 -17.66
C ALA A 211 -1.16 18.20 -18.48
N VAL A 212 -1.12 17.40 -19.55
CA VAL A 212 -2.31 17.09 -20.36
C VAL A 212 -3.39 16.40 -19.52
N TRP A 213 -3.00 15.40 -18.71
CA TRP A 213 -3.92 14.70 -17.82
C TRP A 213 -4.57 15.64 -16.80
N MET A 214 -3.76 16.45 -16.11
CA MET A 214 -4.23 17.40 -15.09
C MET A 214 -5.14 18.47 -15.68
N PHE A 215 -4.79 18.99 -16.85
CA PHE A 215 -5.58 19.97 -17.56
C PHE A 215 -6.94 19.41 -17.98
N ALA A 216 -6.96 18.23 -18.61
CA ALA A 216 -8.20 17.56 -18.99
C ALA A 216 -9.09 17.27 -17.77
N SER A 217 -8.49 16.76 -16.69
CA SER A 217 -9.19 16.48 -15.43
C SER A 217 -9.80 17.75 -14.83
N ALA A 218 -9.05 18.85 -14.80
CA ALA A 218 -9.53 20.12 -14.28
C ALA A 218 -10.69 20.68 -15.11
N ILE A 219 -10.59 20.64 -16.44
CA ILE A 219 -11.66 21.09 -17.34
C ILE A 219 -12.94 20.29 -17.10
N ILE A 220 -12.83 18.95 -17.03
CA ILE A 220 -13.99 18.08 -16.81
C ILE A 220 -14.65 18.40 -15.45
N LEU A 221 -13.86 18.58 -14.40
CA LEU A 221 -14.36 18.91 -13.07
C LEU A 221 -15.06 20.28 -13.04
N LEU A 222 -14.47 21.31 -13.65
CA LEU A 222 -15.07 22.64 -13.76
C LEU A 222 -16.32 22.64 -14.63
N TRP A 223 -16.31 21.87 -15.73
CA TRP A 223 -17.49 21.70 -16.59
C TRP A 223 -18.65 21.09 -15.81
N ARG A 224 -18.40 20.01 -15.05
CA ARG A 224 -19.42 19.39 -14.20
C ARG A 224 -19.90 20.34 -13.09
N ALA A 225 -19.00 21.16 -12.54
CA ALA A 225 -19.35 22.15 -11.53
C ALA A 225 -20.29 23.25 -12.07
N ARG A 226 -20.31 23.52 -13.38
CA ARG A 226 -21.31 24.42 -14.01
C ARG A 226 -22.74 23.92 -13.85
N GLY A 227 -22.96 22.61 -13.73
CA GLY A 227 -24.27 22.01 -13.44
C GLY A 227 -24.77 22.25 -12.01
N GLY A 228 -24.01 22.97 -11.18
CA GLY A 228 -24.36 23.30 -9.80
C GLY A 228 -24.24 22.11 -8.84
N ARG A 229 -24.74 22.28 -7.61
CA ARG A 229 -24.66 21.27 -6.55
C ARG A 229 -25.48 20.01 -6.84
N THR A 230 -26.48 20.09 -7.72
CA THR A 230 -27.32 18.94 -8.11
C THR A 230 -26.58 17.94 -9.00
N ALA A 231 -25.59 18.38 -9.78
CA ALA A 231 -24.73 17.52 -10.59
C ALA A 231 -23.59 16.85 -9.80
N ILE A 232 -23.30 17.34 -8.59
CA ILE A 232 -22.23 16.87 -7.70
C ILE A 232 -22.77 16.87 -6.26
N PRO A 233 -23.63 15.90 -5.89
CA PRO A 233 -24.25 15.85 -4.57
C PRO A 233 -23.22 15.66 -3.44
N GLU A 234 -22.05 15.08 -3.73
CA GLU A 234 -20.97 14.89 -2.77
C GLU A 234 -19.69 15.66 -3.16
N GLY A 235 -19.27 16.61 -2.31
CA GLY A 235 -17.97 17.25 -2.41
C GLY A 235 -17.83 18.31 -3.51
N PHE A 236 -18.88 19.11 -3.78
CA PHE A 236 -18.81 20.21 -4.77
C PHE A 236 -17.58 21.12 -4.56
N SER A 237 -17.36 21.59 -3.32
CA SER A 237 -16.24 22.48 -3.01
C SER A 237 -14.89 21.79 -3.14
N SER A 238 -14.77 20.51 -2.76
CA SER A 238 -13.50 19.77 -2.89
C SER A 238 -13.14 19.52 -4.35
N ARG A 239 -14.12 19.22 -5.21
CA ARG A 239 -13.90 19.03 -6.66
C ARG A 239 -13.48 20.32 -7.36
N ILE A 240 -14.05 21.46 -6.99
CA ILE A 240 -13.59 22.77 -7.50
C ILE A 240 -12.16 23.05 -7.02
N ALA A 241 -11.87 22.83 -5.74
CA ALA A 241 -10.52 23.03 -5.20
C ALA A 241 -9.48 22.15 -5.92
N ILE A 242 -9.79 20.86 -6.13
CA ILE A 242 -8.93 19.93 -6.88
C ILE A 242 -8.70 20.43 -8.31
N ALA A 243 -9.73 20.94 -8.98
CA ALA A 243 -9.60 21.45 -10.34
C ALA A 243 -8.70 22.68 -10.41
N LEU A 244 -8.88 23.64 -9.48
CA LEU A 244 -8.04 24.83 -9.40
C LEU A 244 -6.57 24.48 -9.08
N VAL A 245 -6.34 23.58 -8.12
CA VAL A 245 -4.99 23.10 -7.79
C VAL A 245 -4.37 22.39 -9.00
N SER A 246 -5.14 21.59 -9.73
CA SER A 246 -4.66 20.91 -10.94
C SER A 246 -4.25 21.91 -12.02
N LEU A 247 -5.01 22.99 -12.25
CA LEU A 247 -4.62 24.06 -13.18
C LEU A 247 -3.35 24.79 -12.74
N LEU A 248 -3.22 25.08 -11.45
CA LEU A 248 -2.00 25.68 -10.90
C LEU A 248 -0.79 24.77 -11.14
N LEU A 249 -0.93 23.46 -10.92
CA LEU A 249 0.14 22.49 -11.18
C LEU A 249 0.50 22.42 -12.67
N VAL A 250 -0.47 22.53 -13.58
CA VAL A 250 -0.19 22.63 -15.02
C VAL A 250 0.68 23.85 -15.33
N VAL A 251 0.34 25.02 -14.78
CA VAL A 251 1.16 26.24 -14.95
C VAL A 251 2.57 26.03 -14.41
N LEU A 252 2.70 25.45 -13.21
CA LEU A 252 4.01 25.18 -12.61
C LEU A 252 4.84 24.17 -13.41
N ILE A 253 4.21 23.17 -14.05
CA ILE A 253 4.90 22.22 -14.94
C ILE A 253 5.53 22.96 -16.11
N PHE A 254 4.83 23.91 -16.73
CA PHE A 254 5.39 24.67 -17.85
C PHE A 254 6.49 25.64 -17.42
N LEU A 255 6.38 26.24 -16.23
CA LEU A 255 7.37 27.18 -15.72
C LEU A 255 8.65 26.49 -15.21
N ASN A 256 8.51 25.36 -14.51
CA ASN A 256 9.63 24.64 -13.91
C ASN A 256 9.38 23.12 -13.88
N PRO A 257 9.52 22.43 -15.02
CA PRO A 257 9.23 20.99 -15.11
C PRO A 257 10.18 20.15 -14.23
N ILE A 258 11.44 20.59 -14.10
CA ILE A 258 12.43 19.92 -13.24
C ILE A 258 12.02 20.04 -11.77
N GLY A 259 11.60 21.24 -11.34
CA GLY A 259 11.15 21.48 -9.96
C GLY A 259 9.92 20.64 -9.59
N ILE A 260 8.93 20.56 -10.49
CA ILE A 260 7.76 19.69 -10.28
C ILE A 260 8.18 18.22 -10.20
N LEU A 261 9.08 17.78 -11.08
CA LEU A 261 9.56 16.42 -11.05
C LEU A 261 10.30 16.08 -9.74
N VAL A 262 11.18 16.98 -9.30
CA VAL A 262 11.89 16.84 -8.02
C VAL A 262 10.89 16.77 -6.88
N LEU A 263 9.89 17.65 -6.85
CA LEU A 263 8.83 17.63 -5.84
C LEU A 263 8.09 16.29 -5.81
N LEU A 264 7.67 15.77 -6.96
CA LEU A 264 6.97 14.49 -7.06
C LEU A 264 7.82 13.32 -6.56
N VAL A 265 9.10 13.30 -6.96
CA VAL A 265 10.03 12.25 -6.53
C VAL A 265 10.32 12.36 -5.02
N THR A 266 10.46 13.56 -4.48
CA THR A 266 10.59 13.77 -3.03
C THR A 266 9.35 13.29 -2.28
N ILE A 267 8.14 13.53 -2.81
CA ILE A 267 6.90 12.98 -2.25
C ILE A 267 6.93 11.45 -2.22
N ILE A 268 7.39 10.79 -3.30
CA ILE A 268 7.60 9.33 -3.32
C ILE A 268 8.58 8.91 -2.22
N GLY A 269 9.66 9.66 -2.01
CA GLY A 269 10.62 9.42 -0.93
C GLY A 269 9.97 9.46 0.46
N TRP A 270 9.10 10.44 0.73
CA TRP A 270 8.33 10.49 1.97
C TRP A 270 7.32 9.34 2.10
N ILE A 271 6.67 8.97 1.00
CA ILE A 271 5.75 7.82 0.94
C ILE A 271 6.50 6.50 1.20
N ALA A 272 7.79 6.39 0.89
CA ALA A 272 8.60 5.23 1.29
C ALA A 272 9.07 5.34 2.75
N PHE A 273 9.52 6.52 3.17
CA PHE A 273 10.11 6.76 4.48
C PHE A 273 9.12 6.51 5.63
N PHE A 274 7.92 7.08 5.59
CA PHE A 274 6.95 6.97 6.67
C PHE A 274 6.47 5.53 6.95
N PRO A 275 6.03 4.74 5.96
CA PRO A 275 5.74 3.32 6.19
C PRO A 275 6.96 2.56 6.69
N GLY A 276 8.17 2.90 6.22
CA GLY A 276 9.40 2.32 6.76
C GLY A 276 9.53 2.55 8.27
N LEU A 277 9.29 3.77 8.74
CA LEU A 277 9.28 4.12 10.16
C LEU A 277 8.22 3.34 10.94
N VAL A 278 6.99 3.25 10.41
CA VAL A 278 5.89 2.50 11.03
C VAL A 278 6.24 1.02 11.17
N LEU A 279 6.80 0.39 10.13
CA LEU A 279 7.20 -1.01 10.16
C LEU A 279 8.29 -1.28 11.20
N VAL A 280 9.30 -0.41 11.32
CA VAL A 280 10.33 -0.55 12.36
C VAL A 280 9.73 -0.43 13.76
N VAL A 281 8.87 0.57 13.99
CA VAL A 281 8.20 0.76 15.29
C VAL A 281 7.36 -0.47 15.64
N ASN A 282 6.58 -0.99 14.69
CA ASN A 282 5.72 -2.15 14.90
C ASN A 282 6.53 -3.45 15.11
N GLY A 283 7.62 -3.64 14.36
CA GLY A 283 8.55 -4.75 14.60
C GLY A 283 9.16 -4.70 16.00
N ILE A 284 9.66 -3.54 16.45
CA ILE A 284 10.21 -3.38 17.80
C ILE A 284 9.13 -3.61 18.86
N ARG A 285 7.90 -3.11 18.66
CA ARG A 285 6.78 -3.33 19.58
C ARG A 285 6.40 -4.80 19.67
N LEU A 286 6.34 -5.52 18.54
CA LEU A 286 6.07 -6.96 18.51
C LEU A 286 7.14 -7.73 19.30
N LYS A 287 8.42 -7.44 19.05
CA LYS A 287 9.54 -8.03 19.82
C LYS A 287 9.40 -7.77 21.33
N LYS A 288 9.03 -6.55 21.74
CA LYS A 288 8.82 -6.21 23.16
C LYS A 288 7.62 -6.95 23.76
N ARG A 289 6.55 -7.18 22.99
CA ARG A 289 5.38 -7.93 23.45
C ARG A 289 5.70 -9.41 23.65
N MET A 290 6.50 -10.01 22.76
CA MET A 290 6.96 -11.41 22.89
C MET A 290 7.89 -11.65 24.09
N ALA A 291 8.55 -10.59 24.59
CA ALA A 291 9.47 -10.67 25.72
C ALA A 291 8.80 -10.43 27.09
N ARG A 292 7.48 -10.22 27.12
CA ARG A 292 6.67 -10.09 28.33
C ARG A 292 5.89 -11.36 28.57
#